data_AF-A0A7C3JZZ2-F1
#
_entry.id   AF-A0A7C3JZZ2-F1
#
_cell.length_a   1.000
_cell.length_b   1.000
_cell.length_c   1.000
_cell.angle_alpha   90.00
_cell.angle_beta   90.00
_cell.angle_gamma   90.00
#
_symmetry.space_group_name_H-M   'P 1'
#
loop_
_entity.id
_entity.type
_entity.pdbx_description
1 polymer ?
#
loop_
_entity_poly.entity_id
_entity_poly.type
_entity_poly.pdbx_seq_one_letter_code
_entity_poly.pdbx_strand_id
1 'polypeptide(L)'
;MSDRPDQSAPPATAAQDLALGREAFSRQHWREAFERLKAADLLAPLEGEDLDRLGAAATLLGRQADGVDFWTRAHHAFLQRGQLGPAVRCAFWIGLTLKLDGEEARSNGWLVRGRRLLDESGEDLVERGYLGVPQALDIYWGGDAQAGHQRFQEIVSIAERFRDPDLLAISRIGFGETLVHLGEPARGIASLDEAMAAVTAGEVSPLMMGLAYCAVLACCHQMLELRRAQEWTAAFSRWCESQPDLVPFRGDCMVYRSEIMQLRGAWPDAFNEARRACEDLIVHAGSRSWAGAAFYQQAEIHRLRGEQGLAEEAYRQANEWGFSPQPGLALLRLAQGRADLAAAAINRALAESEDSVERSRLLPARVEIALAAGDVSGAKAAAEELAAIAARRNAPLLDAMSLTCSGAVALAEAGPGVALPQLRRALEAWRALDAPYQAACVRRLIAEACLRLGDEDGAALELDAARRAFEQLGAAWAPPMTAAADGRQAAGGLTAREVEILRLVARGKTNRAIAAELFLSEKTVARHVSNILSKLGLSSRAAATAHAYENGLI
;
A
#
# COMPACT_ATOMS: atom_id res chain seq x y z
N MET A 1 15.13 34.62 57.81
CA MET A 1 16.15 34.81 56.76
C MET A 1 16.46 33.45 56.16
N SER A 2 15.84 33.13 55.02
CA SER A 2 16.19 31.96 54.22
C SER A 2 16.21 32.43 52.78
N ASP A 3 17.41 32.64 52.26
CA ASP A 3 17.67 32.86 50.83
C ASP A 3 17.22 31.63 50.04
N ARG A 4 16.40 31.84 49.01
CA ARG A 4 16.34 30.96 47.85
C ARG A 4 16.94 31.73 46.67
N PRO A 5 17.93 31.19 45.96
CA PRO A 5 18.42 31.82 44.76
C PRO A 5 17.37 31.69 43.65
N ASP A 6 16.90 32.83 43.16
CA ASP A 6 16.20 32.98 41.89
C ASP A 6 17.18 32.59 40.76
N GLN A 7 17.05 31.36 40.27
CA GLN A 7 17.74 30.89 39.06
C GLN A 7 16.83 31.09 37.85
N SER A 8 16.50 32.34 37.53
CA SER A 8 16.07 32.69 36.19
C SER A 8 17.33 32.93 35.34
N ALA A 9 17.68 31.95 34.51
CA ALA A 9 18.73 32.12 33.50
C ALA A 9 18.40 33.37 32.65
N PRO A 10 19.40 34.21 32.28
CA PRO A 10 19.15 35.38 31.45
C PRO A 10 18.46 34.96 30.14
N PRO A 11 17.54 35.78 29.59
CA PRO A 11 16.91 35.48 28.32
C PRO A 11 17.99 35.25 27.27
N ALA A 12 17.90 34.14 26.54
CA ALA A 12 18.87 33.78 25.51
C ALA A 12 18.97 34.93 24.51
N THR A 13 20.21 35.30 24.15
CA THR A 13 20.45 36.33 23.13
C THR A 13 20.20 35.75 21.74
N ALA A 14 19.85 36.59 20.76
CA ALA A 14 19.68 36.15 19.37
C ALA A 14 20.90 35.35 18.86
N ALA A 15 22.12 35.75 19.24
CA ALA A 15 23.35 35.06 18.89
C ALA A 15 23.47 33.67 19.54
N GLN A 16 22.99 33.52 20.78
CA GLN A 16 22.99 32.24 21.49
C GLN A 16 21.98 31.27 20.88
N ASP A 17 20.75 31.71 20.62
CA ASP A 17 19.74 30.88 19.95
C ASP A 17 20.18 30.51 18.53
N LEU A 18 20.82 31.42 17.81
CA LEU A 18 21.38 31.12 16.48
C LEU A 18 22.46 30.03 16.53
N ALA A 19 23.41 30.14 17.47
CA ALA A 19 24.47 29.14 17.62
C ALA A 19 23.91 27.76 18.00
N LEU A 20 22.99 27.71 18.97
CA LEU A 20 22.31 26.49 19.38
C LEU A 20 21.47 25.89 18.25
N GLY A 21 20.76 26.73 17.49
CA GLY A 21 19.97 26.29 16.34
C GLY A 21 20.82 25.66 15.24
N ARG A 22 21.99 26.25 14.92
CA ARG A 22 22.94 25.69 13.96
C ARG A 22 23.53 24.36 14.44
N GLU A 23 23.87 24.26 15.72
CA GLU A 23 24.37 23.02 16.33
C GLU A 23 23.31 21.92 16.35
N ALA A 24 22.08 22.25 16.73
CA ALA A 24 20.96 21.32 16.68
C ALA A 24 20.71 20.84 15.25
N PHE A 25 20.81 21.73 14.25
CA PHE A 25 20.65 21.37 12.84
C PHE A 25 21.74 20.39 12.38
N SER A 26 23.00 20.61 12.74
CA SER A 26 24.10 19.71 12.35
C SER A 26 24.01 18.33 13.04
N ARG A 27 23.43 18.29 14.24
CA ARG A 27 23.12 17.06 14.99
C ARG A 27 21.78 16.43 14.58
N GLN A 28 21.07 17.00 13.60
CA GLN A 28 19.78 16.51 13.11
C GLN A 28 18.67 16.51 14.19
N HIS A 29 18.77 17.39 15.19
CA HIS A 29 17.72 17.64 16.17
C HIS A 29 16.72 18.66 15.62
N TRP A 30 15.87 18.23 14.69
CA TRP A 30 15.06 19.14 13.86
C TRP A 30 14.16 20.09 14.64
N ARG A 31 13.48 19.59 15.69
CA ARG A 31 12.58 20.40 16.52
C ARG A 31 13.34 21.51 17.23
N GLU A 32 14.42 21.15 17.89
CA GLU A 32 15.30 22.09 18.58
C GLU A 32 15.89 23.10 17.59
N ALA A 33 16.37 22.65 16.43
CA ALA A 33 16.90 23.52 15.39
C ALA A 33 15.85 24.54 14.92
N PHE A 34 14.63 24.09 14.63
CA PHE A 34 13.53 24.96 14.21
C PHE A 34 13.16 25.97 15.30
N GLU A 35 12.96 25.52 16.53
CA GLU A 35 12.56 26.39 17.64
C GLU A 35 13.63 27.46 17.94
N ARG A 36 14.91 27.07 17.96
CA ARG A 36 16.03 27.97 18.22
C ARG A 36 16.28 28.95 17.08
N LEU A 37 16.31 28.48 15.83
CA LEU A 37 16.46 29.38 14.68
C LEU A 37 15.27 30.34 14.56
N LYS A 38 14.04 29.87 14.79
CA LYS A 38 12.85 30.73 14.80
C LYS A 38 12.89 31.76 15.93
N ALA A 39 13.34 31.38 17.13
CA ALA A 39 13.52 32.32 18.23
C ALA A 39 14.57 33.39 17.91
N ALA A 40 15.69 33.00 17.31
CA ALA A 40 16.70 33.94 16.84
C ALA A 40 16.14 34.92 15.79
N ASP A 41 15.38 34.41 14.82
CA ASP A 41 14.75 35.20 13.75
C ASP A 41 13.74 36.23 14.26
N LEU A 42 13.03 35.91 15.36
CA LEU A 42 12.11 36.85 16.01
C LEU A 42 12.84 38.01 16.71
N LEU A 43 14.07 37.78 17.18
CA LEU A 43 14.88 38.80 17.85
C LEU A 43 15.68 39.63 16.86
N ALA A 44 16.20 39.01 15.80
CA ALA A 44 16.95 39.65 14.74
C ALA A 44 16.77 38.87 13.43
N PRO A 45 16.42 39.52 12.30
CA PRO A 45 16.24 38.84 11.02
C PRO A 45 17.46 38.00 10.65
N LEU A 46 17.23 36.72 10.35
CA LEU A 46 18.30 35.80 9.97
C LEU A 46 18.86 36.11 8.57
N GLU A 47 20.13 35.73 8.37
CA GLU A 47 20.76 35.72 7.05
C GLU A 47 20.28 34.53 6.19
N GLY A 48 20.55 34.58 4.89
CA GLY A 48 20.06 33.61 3.90
C GLY A 48 20.36 32.16 4.27
N GLU A 49 21.58 31.87 4.74
CA GLU A 49 22.01 30.52 5.10
C GLU A 49 21.25 29.95 6.31
N ASP A 50 20.87 30.78 7.27
CA ASP A 50 20.12 30.34 8.44
C ASP A 50 18.62 30.29 8.18
N LEU A 51 18.11 31.16 7.30
CA LEU A 51 16.75 31.04 6.77
C LEU A 51 16.58 29.75 5.95
N ASP A 52 17.59 29.36 5.16
CA ASP A 52 17.58 28.11 4.41
C ASP A 52 17.55 26.88 5.35
N ARG A 53 18.37 26.88 6.40
CA ARG A 53 18.32 25.84 7.46
C ARG A 53 16.97 25.81 8.17
N LEU A 54 16.41 26.98 8.50
CA LEU A 54 15.11 27.08 9.16
C LEU A 54 13.99 26.56 8.25
N GLY A 55 14.04 26.87 6.95
CA GLY A 55 13.13 26.32 5.94
C GLY A 55 13.22 24.80 5.85
N ALA A 56 14.44 24.26 5.76
CA ALA A 56 14.66 22.81 5.73
C ALA A 56 14.15 22.12 7.01
N ALA A 57 14.45 22.66 8.19
CA ALA A 57 13.96 22.12 9.47
C ALA A 57 12.43 22.18 9.55
N ALA A 58 11.80 23.26 9.07
CA ALA A 58 10.33 23.36 9.02
C ALA A 58 9.72 22.25 8.16
N THR A 59 10.26 22.03 6.95
CA THR A 59 9.80 20.96 6.05
C THR A 59 9.97 19.56 6.65
N LEU A 60 11.11 19.27 7.30
CA LEU A 60 11.37 17.99 7.98
C LEU A 60 10.43 17.74 9.18
N LEU A 61 9.87 18.80 9.76
CA LEU A 61 8.96 18.76 10.91
C LEU A 61 7.48 18.74 10.58
N GLY A 62 7.08 18.59 9.32
CA GLY A 62 5.65 18.65 9.01
C GLY A 62 5.13 20.04 8.59
N ARG A 63 5.98 21.06 8.45
CA ARG A 63 5.52 22.46 8.29
C ARG A 63 5.86 23.02 6.90
N GLN A 64 5.19 22.54 5.84
CA GLN A 64 5.50 22.97 4.46
C GLN A 64 5.29 24.46 4.21
N ALA A 65 4.16 25.01 4.69
CA ALA A 65 3.88 26.44 4.54
C ALA A 65 4.96 27.31 5.18
N ASP A 66 5.36 26.98 6.42
CA ASP A 66 6.47 27.64 7.11
C ASP A 66 7.77 27.51 6.28
N GLY A 67 8.07 26.33 5.75
CA GLY A 67 9.25 26.07 4.91
C GLY A 67 9.28 26.95 3.65
N VAL A 68 8.17 27.03 2.92
CA VAL A 68 8.01 27.90 1.73
C VAL A 68 8.23 29.37 2.08
N ASP A 69 7.70 29.83 3.21
CA ASP A 69 7.85 31.22 3.66
C ASP A 69 9.31 31.54 4.02
N PHE A 70 9.99 30.65 4.75
CA PHE A 70 11.40 30.83 5.10
C PHE A 70 12.33 30.77 3.88
N TRP A 71 12.11 29.84 2.95
CA TRP A 71 12.88 29.80 1.71
C TRP A 71 12.61 31.00 0.79
N THR A 72 11.38 31.54 0.80
CA THR A 72 11.08 32.79 0.07
C THR A 72 11.93 33.94 0.60
N ARG A 73 12.07 34.06 1.93
CA ARG A 73 12.94 35.06 2.55
C ARG A 73 14.42 34.78 2.28
N ALA A 74 14.86 33.51 2.35
CA ALA A 74 16.22 33.10 2.02
C ALA A 74 16.59 33.46 0.57
N HIS A 75 15.71 33.16 -0.39
CA HIS A 75 15.86 33.53 -1.79
C HIS A 75 16.13 35.03 -1.97
N HIS A 76 15.34 35.88 -1.30
CA HIS A 76 15.54 37.33 -1.37
C HIS A 76 16.83 37.79 -0.70
N ALA A 77 17.19 37.24 0.47
CA ALA A 77 18.43 37.56 1.17
C ALA A 77 19.66 37.20 0.32
N PHE A 78 19.65 36.04 -0.35
CA PHE A 78 20.73 35.62 -1.23
C PHE A 78 20.88 36.52 -2.46
N LEU A 79 19.77 36.91 -3.10
CA LEU A 79 19.81 37.86 -4.22
C LEU A 79 20.36 39.23 -3.81
N GLN A 80 19.99 39.74 -2.63
CA GLN A 80 20.51 41.01 -2.11
C GLN A 80 22.04 40.99 -1.90
N ARG A 81 22.62 39.81 -1.63
CA ARG A 81 24.06 39.60 -1.47
C ARG A 81 24.76 39.17 -2.77
N GLY A 82 24.04 39.08 -3.89
CA GLY A 82 24.58 38.62 -5.17
C GLY A 82 24.91 37.12 -5.22
N GLN A 83 24.36 36.32 -4.30
CA GLN A 83 24.58 34.87 -4.23
C GLN A 83 23.53 34.13 -5.06
N LEU A 84 23.78 33.98 -6.36
CA LEU A 84 22.82 33.44 -7.31
C LEU A 84 22.45 31.96 -7.05
N GLY A 85 23.45 31.09 -6.87
CA GLY A 85 23.25 29.65 -6.67
C GLY A 85 22.28 29.33 -5.52
N PRO A 86 22.59 29.73 -4.27
CA PRO A 86 21.69 29.50 -3.14
C PRO A 86 20.29 30.10 -3.34
N ALA A 87 20.17 31.29 -3.95
CA ALA A 87 18.86 31.87 -4.26
C ALA A 87 18.04 30.98 -5.20
N VAL A 88 18.66 30.44 -6.25
CA VAL A 88 17.99 29.54 -7.20
C VAL A 88 17.66 28.20 -6.54
N ARG A 89 18.53 27.71 -5.64
CA ARG A 89 18.26 26.49 -4.86
C ARG A 89 17.03 26.63 -3.96
N CYS A 90 16.82 27.79 -3.33
CA CYS A 90 15.56 28.08 -2.63
C CYS A 90 14.35 28.02 -3.58
N ALA A 91 14.46 28.57 -4.79
CA ALA A 91 13.37 28.52 -5.78
C ALA A 91 13.05 27.07 -6.21
N PHE A 92 14.06 26.20 -6.31
CA PHE A 92 13.87 24.77 -6.52
C PHE A 92 13.08 24.13 -5.36
N TRP A 93 13.51 24.33 -4.10
CA TRP A 93 12.85 23.72 -2.95
C TRP A 93 11.41 24.21 -2.77
N ILE A 94 11.15 25.51 -2.98
CA ILE A 94 9.80 26.07 -2.99
C ILE A 94 8.97 25.43 -4.09
N GLY A 95 9.48 25.41 -5.33
CA GLY A 95 8.78 24.85 -6.48
C GLY A 95 8.43 23.38 -6.29
N LEU A 96 9.40 22.57 -5.86
CA LEU A 96 9.20 21.14 -5.61
C LEU A 96 8.19 20.89 -4.48
N THR A 97 8.30 21.61 -3.37
CA THR A 97 7.35 21.47 -2.23
C THR A 97 5.92 21.78 -2.67
N LEU A 98 5.72 22.91 -3.35
CA LEU A 98 4.41 23.31 -3.86
C LEU A 98 3.87 22.32 -4.89
N LYS A 99 4.73 21.76 -5.76
CA LYS A 99 4.33 20.74 -6.74
C LYS A 99 3.82 19.48 -6.04
N LEU A 100 4.54 19.00 -5.02
CA LEU A 100 4.15 17.82 -4.24
C LEU A 100 2.86 18.04 -3.43
N ASP A 101 2.59 19.28 -3.01
CA ASP A 101 1.32 19.67 -2.37
C ASP A 101 0.17 19.88 -3.38
N GLY A 102 0.42 19.74 -4.69
CA GLY A 102 -0.57 19.92 -5.76
C GLY A 102 -0.81 21.37 -6.20
N GLU A 103 -0.02 22.32 -5.71
CA GLU A 103 -0.11 23.75 -6.04
C GLU A 103 0.63 24.11 -7.34
N GLU A 104 0.21 23.51 -8.45
CA GLU A 104 0.92 23.53 -9.74
C GLU A 104 1.23 24.95 -10.25
N ALA A 105 0.28 25.89 -10.16
CA ALA A 105 0.49 27.26 -10.62
C ALA A 105 1.56 28.01 -9.81
N ARG A 106 1.55 27.86 -8.48
CA ARG A 106 2.54 28.51 -7.60
C ARG A 106 3.92 27.86 -7.75
N SER A 107 3.96 26.53 -7.87
CA SER A 107 5.19 25.79 -8.22
C SER A 107 5.83 26.35 -9.50
N ASN A 108 5.06 26.39 -10.60
CA ASN A 108 5.57 26.80 -11.90
C ASN A 108 6.08 28.25 -11.89
N GLY A 109 5.42 29.15 -11.17
CA GLY A 109 5.89 30.53 -11.00
C GLY A 109 7.29 30.61 -10.38
N TRP A 110 7.58 29.81 -9.35
CA TRP A 110 8.89 29.78 -8.69
C TRP A 110 9.98 29.13 -9.55
N LEU A 111 9.66 28.02 -10.22
CA LEU A 111 10.61 27.32 -11.09
C LEU A 111 11.02 28.17 -12.29
N VAL A 112 10.05 28.85 -12.94
CA VAL A 112 10.32 29.79 -14.04
C VAL A 112 11.15 30.98 -13.54
N ARG A 113 10.86 31.51 -12.36
CA ARG A 113 11.64 32.59 -11.75
C ARG A 113 13.10 32.19 -11.55
N GLY A 114 13.35 31.00 -10.99
CA GLY A 114 14.70 30.46 -10.81
C GLY A 114 15.43 30.26 -12.14
N ARG A 115 14.73 29.74 -13.15
CA ARG A 115 15.30 29.49 -14.48
C ARG A 115 15.74 30.79 -15.15
N ARG A 116 14.87 31.80 -15.13
CA ARG A 116 15.15 33.13 -15.67
C ARG A 116 16.40 33.75 -15.04
N LEU A 117 16.58 33.61 -13.73
CA LEU A 117 17.77 34.12 -13.02
C LEU A 117 19.07 33.45 -13.51
N LEU A 118 19.06 32.12 -13.74
CA LEU A 118 20.21 31.43 -14.30
C LEU A 118 20.48 31.82 -15.76
N ASP A 119 19.43 31.95 -16.57
CA ASP A 119 19.56 32.29 -17.99
C ASP A 119 20.07 33.73 -18.18
N GLU A 120 19.59 34.68 -17.38
CA GLU A 120 20.07 36.08 -17.39
C GLU A 120 21.52 36.21 -16.93
N SER A 121 21.96 35.39 -15.97
CA SER A 121 23.35 35.44 -15.46
C SER A 121 24.37 34.85 -16.44
N GLY A 122 23.97 33.86 -17.23
CA GLY A 122 24.88 33.04 -18.03
C GLY A 122 25.82 32.13 -17.20
N GLU A 123 25.69 32.08 -15.88
CA GLU A 123 26.56 31.28 -15.02
C GLU A 123 26.30 29.77 -15.21
N ASP A 124 27.39 28.98 -15.15
CA ASP A 124 27.35 27.53 -15.14
C ASP A 124 27.33 27.04 -13.69
N LEU A 125 26.12 26.82 -13.17
CA LEU A 125 25.87 26.46 -11.79
C LEU A 125 25.15 25.10 -11.71
N VAL A 126 25.37 24.37 -10.62
CA VAL A 126 24.72 23.08 -10.35
C VAL A 126 23.19 23.21 -10.28
N GLU A 127 22.68 24.37 -9.89
CA GLU A 127 21.25 24.69 -9.83
C GLU A 127 20.53 24.58 -11.18
N ARG A 128 21.25 24.62 -12.31
CA ARG A 128 20.69 24.30 -13.63
C ARG A 128 20.09 22.90 -13.65
N GLY A 129 20.75 21.95 -12.98
CA GLY A 129 20.31 20.58 -12.82
C GLY A 129 19.14 20.46 -11.84
N TYR A 130 19.19 21.14 -10.69
CA TYR A 130 18.07 21.16 -9.72
C TYR A 130 16.76 21.64 -10.36
N LEU A 131 16.77 22.76 -11.08
CA LEU A 131 15.59 23.22 -11.81
C LEU A 131 15.22 22.34 -13.02
N GLY A 132 16.12 21.46 -13.45
CA GLY A 132 15.86 20.47 -14.48
C GLY A 132 15.01 19.31 -13.96
N VAL A 133 15.12 18.96 -12.68
CA VAL A 133 14.42 17.80 -12.10
C VAL A 133 12.90 17.92 -12.20
N PRO A 134 12.23 19.01 -11.74
CA PRO A 134 10.78 19.13 -11.89
C PRO A 134 10.33 19.11 -13.35
N GLN A 135 11.13 19.68 -14.27
CA GLN A 135 10.82 19.65 -15.70
C GLN A 135 10.91 18.24 -16.29
N ALA A 136 11.92 17.47 -15.89
CA ALA A 136 12.07 16.08 -16.29
C ALA A 136 10.90 15.22 -15.78
N LEU A 137 10.47 15.46 -14.54
CA LEU A 137 9.27 14.83 -13.96
C LEU A 137 8.00 15.21 -14.74
N ASP A 138 7.81 16.48 -15.10
CA ASP A 138 6.64 16.92 -15.87
C ASP A 138 6.56 16.25 -17.25
N ILE A 139 7.70 16.12 -17.94
CA ILE A 139 7.78 15.43 -19.24
C ILE A 139 7.43 13.94 -19.07
N TYR A 140 8.05 13.31 -18.07
CA TYR A 140 7.86 11.89 -17.79
C TYR A 140 6.42 11.57 -17.36
N TRP A 141 5.85 12.30 -16.41
CA TRP A 141 4.46 12.15 -15.97
C TRP A 141 3.45 12.59 -17.03
N GLY A 142 3.86 13.47 -17.95
CA GLY A 142 3.10 13.79 -19.17
C GLY A 142 3.03 12.64 -20.18
N GLY A 143 3.71 11.51 -19.94
CA GLY A 143 3.66 10.30 -20.74
C GLY A 143 4.85 10.12 -21.70
N ASP A 144 5.81 11.04 -21.73
CA ASP A 144 6.99 10.94 -22.59
C ASP A 144 8.20 10.42 -21.79
N ALA A 145 8.21 9.11 -21.56
CA ALA A 145 9.29 8.44 -20.83
C ALA A 145 10.66 8.60 -21.53
N GLN A 146 10.69 8.70 -22.87
CA GLN A 146 11.93 8.82 -23.63
C GLN A 146 12.56 10.21 -23.48
N ALA A 147 11.76 11.27 -23.62
CA ALA A 147 12.24 12.63 -23.40
C ALA A 147 12.57 12.87 -21.93
N GLY A 148 11.79 12.30 -21.00
CA GLY A 148 12.10 12.30 -19.57
C GLY A 148 13.46 11.64 -19.29
N HIS A 149 13.72 10.48 -19.89
CA HIS A 149 14.98 9.76 -19.75
C HIS A 149 16.19 10.59 -20.22
N GLN A 150 16.09 11.18 -21.41
CA GLN A 150 17.12 12.07 -21.95
C GLN A 150 17.39 13.24 -21.01
N ARG A 151 16.31 13.85 -20.47
CA ARG A 151 16.45 14.97 -19.55
C ARG A 151 17.12 14.57 -18.24
N PHE A 152 16.78 13.42 -17.67
CA PHE A 152 17.46 12.92 -16.47
C PHE A 152 18.94 12.59 -16.75
N GLN A 153 19.27 12.06 -17.92
CA GLN A 153 20.66 11.79 -18.31
C GLN A 153 21.50 13.09 -18.35
N GLU A 154 20.95 14.18 -18.86
CA GLU A 154 21.59 15.50 -18.82
C GLU A 154 21.81 15.99 -17.38
N ILE A 155 20.82 15.80 -16.51
CA ILE A 155 20.91 16.20 -15.10
C ILE A 155 21.96 15.36 -14.35
N VAL A 156 22.03 14.05 -14.60
CA VAL A 156 23.09 13.18 -14.04
C VAL A 156 24.47 13.70 -14.43
N SER A 157 24.65 14.06 -15.71
CA SER A 157 25.93 14.63 -16.20
C SER A 157 26.30 15.93 -15.48
N ILE A 158 25.32 16.79 -15.19
CA ILE A 158 25.54 18.01 -14.38
C ILE A 158 25.94 17.64 -12.95
N ALA A 159 25.21 16.71 -12.33
CA ALA A 159 25.43 16.29 -10.95
C ALA A 159 26.84 15.70 -10.74
N GLU A 160 27.28 14.83 -11.65
CA GLU A 160 28.62 14.22 -11.62
C GLU A 160 29.72 15.27 -11.80
N ARG A 161 29.53 16.21 -12.74
CA ARG A 161 30.50 17.29 -13.01
C ARG A 161 30.69 18.20 -11.80
N PHE A 162 29.61 18.53 -11.09
CA PHE A 162 29.66 19.37 -9.88
C PHE A 162 29.90 18.57 -8.60
N ARG A 163 29.85 17.23 -8.66
CA ARG A 163 29.96 16.33 -7.50
C ARG A 163 28.96 16.65 -6.40
N ASP A 164 27.72 16.94 -6.79
CA ASP A 164 26.63 17.27 -5.86
C ASP A 164 25.83 15.98 -5.55
N PRO A 165 25.92 15.43 -4.33
CA PRO A 165 25.35 14.13 -3.99
C PRO A 165 23.82 14.14 -4.02
N ASP A 166 23.20 15.24 -3.61
CA ASP A 166 21.75 15.40 -3.58
C ASP A 166 21.17 15.36 -4.99
N LEU A 167 21.75 16.16 -5.91
CA LEU A 167 21.31 16.18 -7.30
C LEU A 167 21.58 14.83 -7.98
N LEU A 168 22.70 14.18 -7.66
CA LEU A 168 23.05 12.87 -8.24
C LEU A 168 22.05 11.80 -7.81
N ALA A 169 21.67 11.76 -6.54
CA ALA A 169 20.70 10.80 -6.02
C ALA A 169 19.33 10.93 -6.70
N ILE A 170 18.74 12.13 -6.71
CA ILE A 170 17.39 12.31 -7.30
C ILE A 170 17.38 12.12 -8.82
N SER A 171 18.43 12.54 -9.51
CA SER A 171 18.52 12.38 -10.96
C SER A 171 18.73 10.92 -11.37
N ARG A 172 19.49 10.13 -10.60
CA ARG A 172 19.62 8.67 -10.80
C ARG A 172 18.33 7.92 -10.51
N ILE A 173 17.53 8.40 -9.55
CA ILE A 173 16.21 7.84 -9.29
C ILE A 173 15.30 8.07 -10.50
N GLY A 174 15.16 9.31 -10.97
CA GLY A 174 14.37 9.61 -12.17
C GLY A 174 14.89 8.92 -13.43
N PHE A 175 16.22 8.80 -13.58
CA PHE A 175 16.85 8.02 -14.64
C PHE A 175 16.46 6.53 -14.58
N GLY A 176 16.46 5.95 -13.37
CA GLY A 176 16.05 4.57 -13.14
C GLY A 176 14.58 4.33 -13.45
N GLU A 177 13.70 5.21 -12.95
CA GLU A 177 12.24 5.13 -13.17
C GLU A 177 11.87 5.21 -14.66
N THR A 178 12.52 6.11 -15.40
CA THR A 178 12.30 6.22 -16.85
C THR A 178 12.77 4.98 -17.61
N LEU A 179 13.90 4.37 -17.23
CA LEU A 179 14.33 3.08 -17.81
C LEU A 179 13.36 1.94 -17.56
N VAL A 180 12.78 1.87 -16.36
CA VAL A 180 11.73 0.88 -16.05
C VAL A 180 10.55 1.03 -17.00
N HIS A 181 10.10 2.26 -17.23
CA HIS A 181 8.98 2.56 -18.15
C HIS A 181 9.31 2.29 -19.61
N LEU A 182 10.57 2.45 -20.01
CA LEU A 182 11.06 2.12 -21.34
C LEU A 182 11.28 0.61 -21.57
N GLY A 183 10.98 -0.23 -20.57
CA GLY A 183 11.10 -1.69 -20.68
C GLY A 183 12.50 -2.23 -20.39
N GLU A 184 13.34 -1.45 -19.70
CA GLU A 184 14.69 -1.85 -19.26
C GLU A 184 14.79 -1.98 -17.72
N PRO A 185 13.97 -2.83 -17.08
CA PRO A 185 13.83 -2.85 -15.62
C PRO A 185 15.13 -3.21 -14.90
N ALA A 186 15.97 -4.09 -15.46
CA ALA A 186 17.23 -4.47 -14.82
C ALA A 186 18.21 -3.28 -14.69
N ARG A 187 18.32 -2.45 -15.72
CA ARG A 187 19.15 -1.24 -15.69
C ARG A 187 18.52 -0.16 -14.82
N GLY A 188 17.19 -0.01 -14.90
CA GLY A 188 16.46 0.93 -14.06
C GLY A 188 16.67 0.64 -12.58
N ILE A 189 16.45 -0.61 -12.17
CA ILE A 189 16.68 -1.09 -10.80
C ILE A 189 18.10 -0.81 -10.33
N ALA A 190 19.13 -1.14 -11.14
CA ALA A 190 20.51 -0.92 -10.75
C ALA A 190 20.80 0.56 -10.45
N SER A 191 20.19 1.48 -11.22
CA SER A 191 20.28 2.93 -10.96
C SER A 191 19.58 3.33 -9.66
N LEU A 192 18.41 2.76 -9.37
CA LEU A 192 17.69 3.00 -8.11
C LEU A 192 18.50 2.50 -6.90
N ASP A 193 19.05 1.29 -6.99
CA ASP A 193 19.82 0.67 -5.91
C ASP A 193 21.13 1.42 -5.65
N GLU A 194 21.80 1.93 -6.69
CA GLU A 194 22.98 2.79 -6.53
C GLU A 194 22.64 4.11 -5.82
N ALA A 195 21.52 4.75 -6.19
CA ALA A 195 21.06 5.96 -5.51
C ALA A 195 20.71 5.68 -4.04
N MET A 196 20.01 4.59 -3.75
CA MET A 196 19.64 4.22 -2.39
C MET A 196 20.82 3.78 -1.51
N ALA A 197 21.89 3.23 -2.11
CA ALA A 197 23.13 2.97 -1.40
C ALA A 197 23.76 4.27 -0.87
N ALA A 198 23.84 5.32 -1.71
CA ALA A 198 24.33 6.64 -1.30
C ALA A 198 23.43 7.28 -0.23
N VAL A 199 22.10 7.16 -0.40
CA VAL A 199 21.12 7.66 0.57
C VAL A 199 21.31 7.01 1.94
N THR A 200 21.38 5.68 1.99
CA THR A 200 21.52 4.92 3.24
C THR A 200 22.92 5.02 3.86
N ALA A 201 23.94 5.37 3.08
CA ALA A 201 25.27 5.72 3.56
C ALA A 201 25.36 7.12 4.22
N GLY A 202 24.28 7.91 4.16
CA GLY A 202 24.25 9.26 4.74
C GLY A 202 25.00 10.30 3.91
N GLU A 203 25.16 10.06 2.60
CA GLU A 203 25.89 10.96 1.68
C GLU A 203 25.03 12.13 1.19
N VAL A 204 23.71 12.05 1.38
CA VAL A 204 22.71 13.03 0.94
C VAL A 204 22.12 13.81 2.11
N SER A 205 21.54 14.98 1.83
CA SER A 205 20.83 15.77 2.82
C SER A 205 19.56 15.04 3.32
N PRO A 206 19.12 15.31 4.55
CA PRO A 206 17.89 14.71 5.11
C PRO A 206 16.62 14.99 4.29
N LEU A 207 16.53 16.17 3.66
CA LEU A 207 15.43 16.48 2.74
C LEU A 207 15.45 15.54 1.52
N MET A 208 16.64 15.35 0.94
CA MET A 208 16.80 14.49 -0.22
C MET A 208 16.56 13.02 0.11
N MET A 209 16.99 12.56 1.28
CA MET A 209 16.72 11.21 1.76
C MET A 209 15.22 10.88 1.76
N GLY A 210 14.39 11.77 2.29
CA GLY A 210 12.93 11.59 2.32
C GLY A 210 12.31 11.49 0.92
N LEU A 211 12.72 12.37 0.00
CA LEU A 211 12.26 12.36 -1.40
C LEU A 211 12.67 11.08 -2.12
N ALA A 212 13.95 10.71 -1.99
CA ALA A 212 14.52 9.53 -2.63
C ALA A 212 13.78 8.26 -2.22
N TYR A 213 13.52 8.11 -0.92
CA TYR A 213 12.81 6.96 -0.40
C TYR A 213 11.37 6.88 -0.94
N CYS A 214 10.61 7.98 -0.93
CA CYS A 214 9.23 7.96 -1.39
C CYS A 214 9.13 7.66 -2.90
N ALA A 215 10.04 8.20 -3.72
CA ALA A 215 10.13 7.89 -5.15
C ALA A 215 10.45 6.41 -5.40
N VAL A 216 11.51 5.88 -4.77
CA VAL A 216 11.90 4.47 -4.94
C VAL A 216 10.81 3.51 -4.46
N LEU A 217 10.09 3.84 -3.38
CA LEU A 217 9.00 3.01 -2.90
C LEU A 217 7.82 2.98 -3.89
N ALA A 218 7.48 4.12 -4.47
CA ALA A 218 6.47 4.19 -5.53
C ALA A 218 6.88 3.37 -6.76
N CYS A 219 8.15 3.44 -7.17
CA CYS A 219 8.68 2.64 -8.26
C CYS A 219 8.63 1.13 -7.94
N CYS A 220 9.08 0.72 -6.74
CA CYS A 220 8.99 -0.68 -6.31
C CYS A 220 7.55 -1.20 -6.31
N HIS A 221 6.59 -0.38 -5.89
CA HIS A 221 5.17 -0.74 -5.91
C HIS A 221 4.64 -0.94 -7.34
N GLN A 222 4.99 -0.06 -8.29
CA GLN A 222 4.63 -0.20 -9.71
C GLN A 222 5.25 -1.45 -10.34
N MET A 223 6.50 -1.76 -9.96
CA MET A 223 7.23 -2.94 -10.44
C MET A 223 6.84 -4.25 -9.74
N LEU A 224 6.03 -4.18 -8.68
CA LEU A 224 5.67 -5.32 -7.83
C LEU A 224 6.89 -5.96 -7.14
N GLU A 225 7.90 -5.14 -6.84
CA GLU A 225 9.18 -5.53 -6.25
C GLU A 225 9.14 -5.46 -4.72
N LEU A 226 8.37 -6.39 -4.13
CA LEU A 226 8.08 -6.39 -2.70
C LEU A 226 9.33 -6.51 -1.83
N ARG A 227 10.28 -7.40 -2.16
CA ARG A 227 11.48 -7.60 -1.34
C ARG A 227 12.34 -6.34 -1.28
N ARG A 228 12.57 -5.71 -2.43
CA ARG A 228 13.33 -4.45 -2.50
C ARG A 228 12.63 -3.36 -1.68
N ALA A 229 11.31 -3.25 -1.81
CA ALA A 229 10.51 -2.34 -1.01
C ALA A 229 10.69 -2.60 0.50
N GLN A 230 10.68 -3.86 0.94
CA GLN A 230 10.92 -4.26 2.33
C GLN A 230 12.32 -3.88 2.83
N GLU A 231 13.36 -4.10 2.04
CA GLU A 231 14.75 -3.78 2.40
C GLU A 231 14.93 -2.27 2.58
N TRP A 232 14.43 -1.47 1.63
CA TRP A 232 14.48 -0.02 1.74
C TRP A 232 13.63 0.49 2.88
N THR A 233 12.41 -0.05 3.08
CA THR A 233 11.57 0.32 4.23
C THR A 233 12.27 0.04 5.55
N ALA A 234 12.94 -1.10 5.69
CA ALA A 234 13.70 -1.42 6.91
C ALA A 234 14.91 -0.49 7.10
N ALA A 235 15.65 -0.16 6.03
CA ALA A 235 16.76 0.78 6.09
C ALA A 235 16.32 2.17 6.55
N PHE A 236 15.22 2.66 5.98
CA PHE A 236 14.71 3.98 6.32
C PHE A 236 14.05 4.03 7.70
N SER A 237 13.33 2.99 8.13
CA SER A 237 12.77 2.94 9.48
C SER A 237 13.87 3.07 10.55
N ARG A 238 15.02 2.42 10.37
CA ARG A 238 16.18 2.59 11.28
C ARG A 238 16.69 4.02 11.32
N TRP A 239 16.67 4.72 10.18
CA TRP A 239 17.05 6.13 10.13
C TRP A 239 16.02 7.00 10.87
N CYS A 240 14.72 6.78 10.70
CA CYS A 240 13.69 7.51 11.46
C CYS A 240 13.75 7.24 12.97
N GLU A 241 14.03 6.01 13.39
CA GLU A 241 14.19 5.66 14.80
C GLU A 241 15.35 6.43 15.47
N SER A 242 16.37 6.81 14.69
CA SER A 242 17.46 7.68 15.17
C SER A 242 17.05 9.15 15.32
N GLN A 243 15.88 9.56 14.81
CA GLN A 243 15.41 10.95 14.74
C GLN A 243 13.92 11.05 15.11
N PRO A 244 13.57 11.01 16.41
CA PRO A 244 12.18 10.88 16.87
C PRO A 244 11.28 12.09 16.55
N ASP A 245 11.87 13.26 16.31
CA ASP A 245 11.13 14.49 15.94
C ASP A 245 10.86 14.62 14.45
N LEU A 246 11.51 13.80 13.63
CA LEU A 246 11.23 13.76 12.21
C LEU A 246 9.76 13.34 12.04
N VAL A 247 9.00 14.09 11.25
CA VAL A 247 7.71 13.61 10.76
C VAL A 247 8.06 12.78 9.53
N PRO A 248 8.26 11.46 9.71
CA PRO A 248 8.81 10.66 8.66
C PRO A 248 7.69 10.43 7.67
N PHE A 249 7.91 10.88 6.44
CA PHE A 249 6.97 10.78 5.34
C PHE A 249 5.75 11.69 5.45
N ARG A 250 5.40 12.23 4.30
CA ARG A 250 4.08 12.75 4.02
C ARG A 250 3.72 12.28 2.63
N GLY A 251 2.46 11.91 2.44
CA GLY A 251 1.96 11.45 1.15
C GLY A 251 1.98 9.93 0.96
N ASP A 252 2.04 9.57 -0.30
CA ASP A 252 1.63 8.28 -0.84
C ASP A 252 2.50 7.11 -0.36
N CYS A 253 3.77 7.37 -0.06
CA CYS A 253 4.72 6.38 0.45
C CYS A 253 4.30 5.75 1.79
N MET A 254 3.50 6.44 2.62
CA MET A 254 2.96 5.86 3.86
C MET A 254 1.95 4.74 3.57
N VAL A 255 1.14 4.89 2.52
CA VAL A 255 0.16 3.87 2.12
C VAL A 255 0.88 2.60 1.68
N TYR A 256 1.94 2.74 0.87
CA TYR A 256 2.76 1.60 0.46
C TYR A 256 3.50 0.93 1.62
N ARG A 257 4.01 1.70 2.58
CA ARG A 257 4.61 1.14 3.80
C ARG A 257 3.59 0.34 4.60
N SER A 258 2.36 0.85 4.74
CA SER A 258 1.28 0.10 5.37
C SER A 258 1.01 -1.22 4.65
N GLU A 259 0.94 -1.23 3.31
CA GLU A 259 0.76 -2.46 2.53
C GLU A 259 1.88 -3.48 2.79
N ILE A 260 3.14 -3.03 2.83
CA ILE A 260 4.30 -3.87 3.12
C ILE A 260 4.25 -4.42 4.55
N MET A 261 3.91 -3.59 5.54
CA MET A 261 3.73 -4.00 6.93
C MET A 261 2.60 -5.02 7.07
N GLN A 262 1.48 -4.81 6.36
CA GLN A 262 0.36 -5.75 6.31
C GLN A 262 0.82 -7.10 5.75
N LEU A 263 1.52 -7.09 4.61
CA LEU A 263 2.05 -8.29 3.97
C LEU A 263 2.97 -9.07 4.92
N ARG A 264 3.83 -8.38 5.67
CA ARG A 264 4.75 -8.99 6.66
C ARG A 264 4.09 -9.44 7.96
N GLY A 265 2.80 -9.16 8.15
CA GLY A 265 2.08 -9.52 9.36
C GLY A 265 2.17 -8.52 10.50
N ALA A 266 2.81 -7.37 10.30
CA ALA A 266 2.86 -6.27 11.26
C ALA A 266 1.56 -5.43 11.20
N TRP A 267 0.41 -6.07 11.37
CA TRP A 267 -0.92 -5.45 11.13
C TRP A 267 -1.25 -4.27 12.06
N PRO A 268 -0.88 -4.27 13.36
CA PRO A 268 -1.08 -3.08 14.19
C PRO A 268 -0.29 -1.86 13.67
N ASP A 269 0.96 -2.07 13.26
CA ASP A 269 1.81 -1.01 12.72
C ASP A 269 1.31 -0.54 11.36
N ALA A 270 0.93 -1.47 10.49
CA ALA A 270 0.29 -1.16 9.20
C ALA A 270 -0.95 -0.28 9.38
N PHE A 271 -1.83 -0.64 10.32
CA PHE A 271 -3.04 0.12 10.59
C PHE A 271 -2.74 1.53 11.10
N ASN A 272 -1.78 1.66 12.02
CA ASN A 272 -1.36 2.95 12.54
C ASN A 272 -0.72 3.82 11.46
N GLU A 273 0.08 3.24 10.57
CA GLU A 273 0.69 3.92 9.42
C GLU A 273 -0.38 4.43 8.46
N ALA A 274 -1.36 3.58 8.07
CA ALA A 274 -2.47 3.98 7.22
C ALA A 274 -3.36 5.05 7.87
N ARG A 275 -3.58 4.98 9.19
CA ARG A 275 -4.34 6.02 9.92
C ARG A 275 -3.63 7.36 9.91
N ARG A 276 -2.32 7.39 10.18
CA ARG A 276 -1.51 8.61 10.09
C ARG A 276 -1.49 9.17 8.67
N ALA A 277 -1.38 8.30 7.66
CA ALA A 277 -1.45 8.70 6.25
C ALA A 277 -2.79 9.40 5.95
N CYS A 278 -3.93 8.84 6.39
CA CYS A 278 -5.23 9.49 6.24
C CYS A 278 -5.26 10.88 6.91
N GLU A 279 -4.80 10.99 8.16
CA GLU A 279 -4.82 12.25 8.92
C GLU A 279 -4.00 13.34 8.22
N ASP A 280 -2.82 12.99 7.72
CA ASP A 280 -1.95 13.93 7.00
C ASP A 280 -2.51 14.30 5.61
N LEU A 281 -3.00 13.31 4.84
CA LEU A 281 -3.48 13.50 3.47
C LEU A 281 -4.83 14.22 3.39
N ILE A 282 -5.68 14.12 4.41
CA ILE A 282 -6.95 14.88 4.48
C ILE A 282 -6.67 16.37 4.67
N VAL A 283 -5.62 16.72 5.43
CA VAL A 283 -5.25 18.11 5.70
C VAL A 283 -4.58 18.77 4.48
N HIS A 284 -3.84 18.00 3.69
CA HIS A 284 -3.14 18.48 2.50
C HIS A 284 -3.96 18.20 1.23
N ALA A 285 -4.78 19.17 0.83
CA ALA A 285 -5.84 19.08 -0.19
C ALA A 285 -5.44 18.60 -1.61
N GLY A 286 -4.14 18.44 -1.91
CA GLY A 286 -3.64 18.02 -3.22
C GLY A 286 -3.82 16.53 -3.57
N SER A 287 -4.19 15.67 -2.61
CA SER A 287 -4.05 14.21 -2.78
C SER A 287 -5.30 13.39 -2.37
N ARG A 288 -6.48 13.80 -2.86
CA ARG A 288 -7.77 13.16 -2.51
C ARG A 288 -7.79 11.64 -2.74
N SER A 289 -7.22 11.19 -3.86
CA SER A 289 -7.12 9.75 -4.21
C SER A 289 -6.31 8.95 -3.19
N TRP A 290 -5.23 9.53 -2.67
CA TRP A 290 -4.33 8.85 -1.75
C TRP A 290 -4.88 8.78 -0.32
N ALA A 291 -5.66 9.77 0.11
CA ALA A 291 -6.47 9.64 1.33
C ALA A 291 -7.45 8.45 1.21
N GLY A 292 -8.05 8.27 0.02
CA GLY A 292 -8.86 7.09 -0.29
C GLY A 292 -8.06 5.77 -0.24
N ALA A 293 -6.84 5.76 -0.77
CA ALA A 293 -5.94 4.60 -0.70
C ALA A 293 -5.58 4.21 0.74
N ALA A 294 -5.38 5.21 1.61
CA ALA A 294 -5.13 4.98 3.04
C ALA A 294 -6.37 4.38 3.76
N PHE A 295 -7.58 4.86 3.45
CA PHE A 295 -8.81 4.23 3.93
C PHE A 295 -8.97 2.79 3.42
N TYR A 296 -8.61 2.54 2.16
CA TYR A 296 -8.60 1.20 1.59
C TYR A 296 -7.68 0.25 2.39
N GLN A 297 -6.48 0.70 2.74
CA GLN A 297 -5.55 -0.12 3.56
C GLN A 297 -6.11 -0.42 4.96
N GLN A 298 -6.76 0.55 5.61
CA GLN A 298 -7.46 0.29 6.88
C GLN A 298 -8.57 -0.76 6.70
N ALA A 299 -9.32 -0.66 5.60
CA ALA A 299 -10.38 -1.60 5.27
C ALA A 299 -9.87 -3.03 5.04
N GLU A 300 -8.73 -3.20 4.36
CA GLU A 300 -8.09 -4.51 4.19
C GLU A 300 -7.72 -5.13 5.54
N ILE A 301 -7.10 -4.37 6.44
CA ILE A 301 -6.71 -4.86 7.77
C ILE A 301 -7.95 -5.29 8.57
N HIS A 302 -9.01 -4.47 8.58
CA HIS A 302 -10.29 -4.83 9.20
C HIS A 302 -10.89 -6.10 8.58
N ARG A 303 -10.88 -6.22 7.24
CA ARG A 303 -11.40 -7.39 6.52
C ARG A 303 -10.63 -8.64 6.90
N LEU A 304 -9.30 -8.57 6.94
CA LEU A 304 -8.42 -9.68 7.31
C LEU A 304 -8.60 -10.13 8.77
N ARG A 305 -8.93 -9.20 9.68
CA ARG A 305 -9.31 -9.48 11.08
C ARG A 305 -10.74 -9.99 11.25
N GLY A 306 -11.57 -9.92 10.21
CA GLY A 306 -12.99 -10.30 10.26
C GLY A 306 -13.89 -9.24 10.87
N GLU A 307 -13.41 -8.00 11.01
CA GLU A 307 -14.15 -6.85 11.54
C GLU A 307 -15.05 -6.25 10.45
N GLN A 308 -16.02 -7.05 9.97
CA GLN A 308 -16.76 -6.79 8.73
C GLN A 308 -17.44 -5.42 8.65
N GLY A 309 -17.99 -4.93 9.77
CA GLY A 309 -18.65 -3.62 9.81
C GLY A 309 -17.67 -2.46 9.66
N LEU A 310 -16.51 -2.54 10.31
CA LEU A 310 -15.44 -1.54 10.20
C LEU A 310 -14.81 -1.57 8.80
N ALA A 311 -14.60 -2.77 8.25
CA ALA A 311 -14.12 -2.92 6.88
C ALA A 311 -15.07 -2.26 5.86
N GLU A 312 -16.38 -2.50 5.99
CA GLU A 312 -17.38 -1.93 5.08
C GLU A 312 -17.43 -0.39 5.15
N GLU A 313 -17.32 0.19 6.35
CA GLU A 313 -17.23 1.64 6.53
C GLU A 313 -15.97 2.20 5.86
N ALA A 314 -14.81 1.61 6.12
CA ALA A 314 -13.54 2.07 5.57
C ALA A 314 -13.49 1.94 4.04
N TYR A 315 -14.05 0.88 3.43
CA TYR A 315 -14.20 0.80 1.98
C TYR A 315 -15.14 1.87 1.41
N ARG A 316 -16.19 2.25 2.15
CA ARG A 316 -17.06 3.36 1.73
C ARG A 316 -16.30 4.68 1.73
N GLN A 317 -15.52 4.94 2.79
CA GLN A 317 -14.65 6.11 2.85
C GLN A 317 -13.65 6.10 1.69
N ALA A 318 -12.97 4.99 1.42
CA ALA A 318 -12.08 4.88 0.25
C ALA A 318 -12.76 5.34 -1.05
N ASN A 319 -13.99 4.86 -1.30
CA ASN A 319 -14.78 5.21 -2.47
C ASN A 319 -15.25 6.69 -2.49
N GLU A 320 -15.66 7.26 -1.35
CA GLU A 320 -16.04 8.69 -1.23
C GLU A 320 -14.86 9.64 -1.53
N TRP A 321 -13.65 9.15 -1.28
CA TRP A 321 -12.39 9.82 -1.60
C TRP A 321 -11.85 9.50 -3.00
N GLY A 322 -12.60 8.74 -3.81
CA GLY A 322 -12.28 8.46 -5.22
C GLY A 322 -11.33 7.29 -5.43
N PHE A 323 -11.06 6.47 -4.41
CA PHE A 323 -10.26 5.26 -4.53
C PHE A 323 -11.16 4.03 -4.65
N SER A 324 -10.89 3.15 -5.63
CA SER A 324 -11.69 1.95 -5.84
C SER A 324 -11.63 1.03 -4.62
N PRO A 325 -12.77 0.57 -4.07
CA PRO A 325 -12.77 -0.36 -2.94
C PRO A 325 -12.50 -1.82 -3.36
N GLN A 326 -12.11 -2.06 -4.62
CA GLN A 326 -11.87 -3.41 -5.16
C GLN A 326 -10.37 -3.75 -5.14
N PRO A 327 -10.01 -5.04 -4.95
CA PRO A 327 -10.88 -6.21 -4.81
C PRO A 327 -11.45 -6.42 -3.40
N GLY A 328 -11.00 -5.65 -2.42
CA GLY A 328 -11.31 -5.82 -1.01
C GLY A 328 -12.80 -5.96 -0.67
N LEU A 329 -13.62 -5.06 -1.20
CA LEU A 329 -15.06 -5.07 -0.97
C LEU A 329 -15.74 -6.30 -1.58
N ALA A 330 -15.30 -6.79 -2.74
CA ALA A 330 -15.81 -8.04 -3.30
C ALA A 330 -15.47 -9.24 -2.41
N LEU A 331 -14.24 -9.32 -1.89
CA LEU A 331 -13.84 -10.35 -0.93
C LEU A 331 -14.63 -10.25 0.39
N LEU A 332 -14.96 -9.03 0.84
CA LEU A 332 -15.85 -8.83 1.99
C LEU A 332 -17.26 -9.35 1.71
N ARG A 333 -17.82 -9.10 0.51
CA ARG A 333 -19.13 -9.65 0.11
C ARG A 333 -19.10 -11.18 0.06
N LEU A 334 -18.00 -11.78 -0.40
CA LEU A 334 -17.83 -13.23 -0.36
C LEU A 334 -17.83 -13.76 1.08
N ALA A 335 -17.07 -13.13 1.99
CA ALA A 335 -17.04 -13.49 3.41
C ALA A 335 -18.40 -13.34 4.11
N GLN A 336 -19.27 -12.45 3.61
CA GLN A 336 -20.66 -12.29 4.05
C GLN A 336 -21.64 -13.30 3.41
N GLY A 337 -21.15 -14.26 2.61
CA GLY A 337 -21.96 -15.25 1.90
C GLY A 337 -22.69 -14.71 0.66
N ARG A 338 -22.31 -13.52 0.16
CA ARG A 338 -22.95 -12.85 -0.98
C ARG A 338 -22.12 -13.01 -2.25
N ALA A 339 -21.90 -14.26 -2.66
CA ALA A 339 -21.03 -14.61 -3.80
C ALA A 339 -21.44 -13.94 -5.12
N ASP A 340 -22.75 -13.84 -5.40
CA ASP A 340 -23.25 -13.19 -6.62
C ASP A 340 -22.88 -11.70 -6.69
N LEU A 341 -22.97 -11.00 -5.55
CA LEU A 341 -22.58 -9.59 -5.45
C LEU A 341 -21.06 -9.42 -5.58
N ALA A 342 -20.29 -10.34 -5.00
CA ALA A 342 -18.85 -10.36 -5.13
C ALA A 342 -18.43 -10.55 -6.60
N ALA A 343 -19.04 -11.53 -7.29
CA ALA A 343 -18.77 -11.84 -8.68
C ALA A 343 -19.10 -10.67 -9.61
N ALA A 344 -20.27 -10.04 -9.44
CA ALA A 344 -20.66 -8.87 -10.22
C ALA A 344 -19.68 -7.70 -10.02
N ALA A 345 -19.26 -7.44 -8.77
CA ALA A 345 -18.35 -6.34 -8.46
C ALA A 345 -16.95 -6.57 -9.04
N ILE A 346 -16.36 -7.76 -8.88
CA ILE A 346 -15.01 -8.04 -9.37
C ILE A 346 -14.95 -8.11 -10.90
N ASN A 347 -16.00 -8.63 -11.55
CA ASN A 347 -16.08 -8.66 -13.01
C ASN A 347 -16.18 -7.25 -13.61
N ARG A 348 -16.93 -6.35 -12.96
CA ARG A 348 -16.98 -4.94 -13.37
C ARG A 348 -15.62 -4.27 -13.23
N ALA A 349 -14.96 -4.42 -12.08
CA ALA A 349 -13.63 -3.85 -11.85
C ALA A 349 -12.60 -4.36 -12.87
N LEU A 350 -12.63 -5.64 -13.20
CA LEU A 350 -11.80 -6.21 -14.27
C LEU A 350 -12.18 -5.68 -15.66
N ALA A 351 -13.45 -5.40 -15.94
CA ALA A 351 -13.85 -4.85 -17.23
C ALA A 351 -13.43 -3.37 -17.41
N GLU A 352 -13.32 -2.62 -16.31
CA GLU A 352 -12.90 -1.21 -16.29
C GLU A 352 -11.37 -1.05 -16.30
N SER A 353 -10.61 -2.10 -15.96
CA SER A 353 -9.16 -2.06 -15.85
C SER A 353 -8.47 -2.57 -17.13
N GLU A 354 -7.74 -1.68 -17.80
CA GLU A 354 -6.89 -1.98 -18.96
C GLU A 354 -5.43 -2.26 -18.57
N ASP A 355 -4.97 -1.70 -17.44
CA ASP A 355 -3.60 -1.87 -16.98
C ASP A 355 -3.35 -3.27 -16.41
N SER A 356 -2.30 -3.92 -16.87
CA SER A 356 -1.97 -5.27 -16.45
C SER A 356 -1.49 -5.38 -15.00
N VAL A 357 -0.95 -4.32 -14.38
CA VAL A 357 -0.60 -4.35 -12.94
C VAL A 357 -1.88 -4.33 -12.13
N GLU A 358 -2.80 -3.41 -12.41
CA GLU A 358 -4.07 -3.30 -11.73
C GLU A 358 -4.90 -4.60 -11.88
N ARG A 359 -5.02 -5.13 -13.11
CA ARG A 359 -5.67 -6.42 -13.36
C ARG A 359 -5.06 -7.55 -12.53
N SER A 360 -3.73 -7.61 -12.45
CA SER A 360 -3.05 -8.65 -11.66
C SER A 360 -3.40 -8.62 -10.17
N ARG A 361 -3.76 -7.46 -9.62
CA ARG A 361 -4.22 -7.31 -8.23
C ARG A 361 -5.67 -7.77 -8.04
N LEU A 362 -6.50 -7.70 -9.08
CA LEU A 362 -7.92 -8.11 -9.06
C LEU A 362 -8.11 -9.61 -9.32
N LEU A 363 -7.26 -10.21 -10.17
CA LEU A 363 -7.40 -11.59 -10.64
C LEU A 363 -7.43 -12.66 -9.52
N PRO A 364 -6.62 -12.60 -8.46
CA PRO A 364 -6.71 -13.58 -7.36
C PRO A 364 -8.08 -13.58 -6.69
N ALA A 365 -8.68 -12.41 -6.48
CA ALA A 365 -10.02 -12.32 -5.91
C ALA A 365 -11.07 -12.87 -6.88
N ARG A 366 -10.92 -12.65 -8.19
CA ARG A 366 -11.79 -13.28 -9.20
C ARG A 366 -11.71 -14.79 -9.12
N VAL A 367 -10.51 -15.38 -8.98
CA VAL A 367 -10.32 -16.83 -8.82
C VAL A 367 -11.01 -17.33 -7.55
N GLU A 368 -10.80 -16.68 -6.41
CA GLU A 368 -11.42 -17.04 -5.14
C GLU A 368 -12.95 -17.04 -5.22
N ILE A 369 -13.51 -15.94 -5.72
CA ILE A 369 -14.96 -15.76 -5.86
C ILE A 369 -15.55 -16.79 -6.84
N ALA A 370 -14.86 -17.06 -7.94
CA ALA A 370 -15.28 -18.06 -8.93
C ALA A 370 -15.38 -19.47 -8.33
N LEU A 371 -14.32 -19.91 -7.64
CA LEU A 371 -14.25 -21.23 -7.03
C LEU A 371 -15.31 -21.38 -5.94
N ALA A 372 -15.53 -20.34 -5.13
CA ALA A 372 -16.58 -20.33 -4.13
C ALA A 372 -18.00 -20.34 -4.72
N ALA A 373 -18.18 -19.85 -5.95
CA ALA A 373 -19.44 -19.92 -6.69
C ALA A 373 -19.60 -21.22 -7.52
N GLY A 374 -18.57 -22.09 -7.55
CA GLY A 374 -18.54 -23.27 -8.42
C GLY A 374 -18.24 -22.99 -9.89
N ASP A 375 -17.88 -21.74 -10.25
CA ASP A 375 -17.47 -21.33 -11.60
C ASP A 375 -15.99 -21.69 -11.84
N VAL A 376 -15.68 -22.98 -11.95
CA VAL A 376 -14.30 -23.46 -12.17
C VAL A 376 -13.74 -22.96 -13.50
N SER A 377 -14.57 -22.85 -14.54
CA SER A 377 -14.14 -22.33 -15.85
C SER A 377 -13.71 -20.87 -15.77
N GLY A 378 -14.48 -20.02 -15.10
CA GLY A 378 -14.10 -18.62 -14.91
C GLY A 378 -12.91 -18.45 -13.97
N ALA A 379 -12.76 -19.31 -12.96
CA ALA A 379 -11.57 -19.37 -12.12
C ALA A 379 -10.31 -19.66 -12.94
N LYS A 380 -10.40 -20.67 -13.83
CA LYS A 380 -9.31 -21.07 -14.71
C LYS A 380 -8.89 -19.95 -15.65
N ALA A 381 -9.85 -19.30 -16.33
CA ALA A 381 -9.56 -18.19 -17.23
C ALA A 381 -8.83 -17.04 -16.51
N ALA A 382 -9.25 -16.69 -15.29
CA ALA A 382 -8.57 -15.66 -14.50
C ALA A 382 -7.17 -16.08 -14.03
N ALA A 383 -6.98 -17.36 -13.65
CA ALA A 383 -5.67 -17.88 -13.27
C ALA A 383 -4.69 -17.94 -14.45
N GLU A 384 -5.16 -18.31 -15.64
CA GLU A 384 -4.38 -18.31 -16.88
C GLU A 384 -3.96 -16.90 -17.30
N GLU A 385 -4.87 -15.93 -17.18
CA GLU A 385 -4.54 -14.52 -17.42
C GLU A 385 -3.47 -14.01 -16.44
N LEU A 386 -3.60 -14.31 -15.15
CA LEU A 386 -2.61 -13.94 -14.14
C LEU A 386 -1.24 -14.57 -14.43
N ALA A 387 -1.22 -15.84 -14.84
CA ALA A 387 0.02 -16.53 -15.23
C ALA A 387 0.69 -15.87 -16.45
N ALA A 388 -0.10 -15.43 -17.44
CA ALA A 388 0.41 -14.71 -18.61
C ALA A 388 0.97 -13.31 -18.27
N ILE A 389 0.44 -12.65 -17.23
CA ILE A 389 1.00 -11.39 -16.71
C ILE A 389 2.29 -11.67 -15.95
N ALA A 390 2.32 -12.68 -15.06
CA ALA A 390 3.49 -13.07 -14.29
C ALA A 390 4.70 -13.41 -15.19
N ALA A 391 4.47 -14.23 -16.22
CA ALA A 391 5.50 -14.65 -17.16
C ALA A 391 6.16 -13.49 -17.93
N ARG A 392 5.43 -12.38 -18.16
CA ARG A 392 5.96 -11.20 -18.86
C ARG A 392 6.75 -10.26 -17.96
N ARG A 393 6.42 -10.21 -16.67
CA ARG A 393 6.98 -9.23 -15.73
C ARG A 393 8.11 -9.75 -14.85
N ASN A 394 8.25 -11.07 -14.71
CA ASN A 394 9.30 -11.69 -13.90
C ASN A 394 9.39 -11.09 -12.48
N ALA A 395 8.24 -10.96 -11.82
CA ALA A 395 8.11 -10.39 -10.48
C ALA A 395 7.75 -11.50 -9.48
N PRO A 396 8.56 -11.76 -8.44
CA PRO A 396 8.33 -12.85 -7.49
C PRO A 396 6.95 -12.81 -6.80
N LEU A 397 6.40 -11.62 -6.57
CA LEU A 397 5.05 -11.44 -6.02
C LEU A 397 3.97 -12.02 -6.97
N LEU A 398 4.08 -11.75 -8.27
CA LEU A 398 3.15 -12.29 -9.27
C LEU A 398 3.28 -13.80 -9.42
N ASP A 399 4.48 -14.34 -9.32
CA ASP A 399 4.70 -15.79 -9.35
C ASP A 399 4.01 -16.47 -8.17
N ALA A 400 4.13 -15.91 -6.96
CA ALA A 400 3.45 -16.43 -5.77
C ALA A 400 1.92 -16.39 -5.92
N MET A 401 1.37 -15.28 -6.42
CA MET A 401 -0.06 -15.11 -6.69
C MET A 401 -0.55 -16.09 -7.76
N SER A 402 0.18 -16.22 -8.87
CA SER A 402 -0.14 -17.11 -9.99
C SER A 402 -0.12 -18.57 -9.55
N LEU A 403 0.95 -19.03 -8.89
CA LEU A 403 1.05 -20.40 -8.37
C LEU A 403 -0.08 -20.74 -7.41
N THR A 404 -0.48 -19.80 -6.55
CA THR A 404 -1.61 -19.97 -5.64
C THR A 404 -2.92 -20.16 -6.40
N CYS A 405 -3.19 -19.30 -7.38
CA CYS A 405 -4.41 -19.36 -8.19
C CYS A 405 -4.48 -20.63 -9.04
N SER A 406 -3.40 -20.96 -9.75
CA SER A 406 -3.31 -22.18 -10.55
C SER A 406 -3.43 -23.44 -9.69
N GLY A 407 -2.80 -23.47 -8.51
CA GLY A 407 -2.93 -24.58 -7.57
C GLY A 407 -4.35 -24.76 -7.03
N ALA A 408 -5.05 -23.66 -6.71
CA ALA A 408 -6.45 -23.69 -6.28
C ALA A 408 -7.40 -24.19 -7.39
N VAL A 409 -7.19 -23.72 -8.63
CA VAL A 409 -7.95 -24.21 -9.81
C VAL A 409 -7.65 -25.68 -10.08
N ALA A 410 -6.39 -26.10 -10.04
CA ALA A 410 -5.99 -27.49 -10.23
C ALA A 410 -6.62 -28.40 -9.17
N LEU A 411 -6.75 -27.93 -7.92
CA LEU A 411 -7.41 -28.69 -6.87
C LEU A 411 -8.90 -28.90 -7.18
N ALA A 412 -9.57 -27.90 -7.77
CA ALA A 412 -10.98 -27.99 -8.16
C ALA A 412 -11.23 -28.80 -9.46
N GLU A 413 -10.31 -28.75 -10.44
CA GLU A 413 -10.51 -29.33 -11.78
C GLU A 413 -9.75 -30.65 -12.01
N ALA A 414 -8.45 -30.67 -11.67
CA ALA A 414 -7.52 -31.75 -12.03
C ALA A 414 -7.24 -32.74 -10.88
N GLY A 415 -7.63 -32.38 -9.66
CA GLY A 415 -7.49 -33.21 -8.47
C GLY A 415 -6.21 -32.94 -7.66
N PRO A 416 -6.13 -33.51 -6.45
CA PRO A 416 -5.12 -33.13 -5.46
C PRO A 416 -3.67 -33.50 -5.85
N GLY A 417 -3.47 -34.57 -6.64
CA GLY A 417 -2.15 -34.98 -7.09
C GLY A 417 -1.46 -33.97 -8.02
N VAL A 418 -2.23 -33.26 -8.84
CA VAL A 418 -1.73 -32.20 -9.73
C VAL A 418 -1.56 -30.88 -8.97
N ALA A 419 -2.48 -30.57 -8.05
CA ALA A 419 -2.47 -29.34 -7.29
C ALA A 419 -1.33 -29.26 -6.27
N LEU A 420 -1.04 -30.36 -5.55
CA LEU A 420 -0.15 -30.35 -4.39
C LEU A 420 1.28 -29.86 -4.69
N PRO A 421 1.96 -30.28 -5.78
CA PRO A 421 3.27 -29.74 -6.13
C PRO A 421 3.25 -28.22 -6.41
N GLN A 422 2.19 -27.73 -7.06
CA GLN A 422 2.03 -26.31 -7.35
C GLN A 422 1.81 -25.50 -6.08
N LEU A 423 0.94 -25.97 -5.19
CA LEU A 423 0.66 -25.33 -3.91
C LEU A 423 1.89 -25.32 -2.98
N ARG A 424 2.73 -26.36 -2.99
CA ARG A 424 3.99 -26.37 -2.25
C ARG A 424 4.98 -25.30 -2.75
N ARG A 425 5.10 -25.14 -4.07
CA ARG A 425 5.89 -24.05 -4.68
C ARG A 425 5.31 -22.67 -4.33
N ALA A 426 3.98 -22.52 -4.32
CA ALA A 426 3.34 -21.29 -3.88
C ALA A 426 3.68 -20.97 -2.42
N LEU A 427 3.66 -21.97 -1.52
CA LEU A 427 4.03 -21.80 -0.11
C LEU A 427 5.50 -21.36 0.05
N GLU A 428 6.42 -21.95 -0.71
CA GLU A 428 7.82 -21.53 -0.73
C GLU A 428 7.99 -20.09 -1.22
N ALA A 429 7.28 -19.70 -2.28
CA ALA A 429 7.29 -18.35 -2.82
C ALA A 429 6.79 -17.31 -1.79
N TRP A 430 5.66 -17.57 -1.13
CA TRP A 430 5.15 -16.66 -0.09
C TRP A 430 6.05 -16.57 1.14
N ARG A 431 6.70 -17.66 1.53
CA ARG A 431 7.72 -17.64 2.60
C ARG A 431 8.94 -16.81 2.21
N ALA A 432 9.40 -16.91 0.96
CA ALA A 432 10.52 -16.10 0.48
C ALA A 432 10.18 -14.61 0.42
N LEU A 433 8.91 -14.25 0.41
CA LEU A 433 8.41 -12.87 0.44
C LEU A 433 8.07 -12.37 1.85
N ASP A 434 8.30 -13.18 2.88
CA ASP A 434 7.89 -12.90 4.26
C ASP A 434 6.40 -12.56 4.37
N ALA A 435 5.53 -13.31 3.68
CA ALA A 435 4.09 -13.07 3.63
C ALA A 435 3.29 -14.13 4.43
N PRO A 436 3.25 -14.06 5.78
CA PRO A 436 2.71 -15.12 6.63
C PRO A 436 1.22 -15.40 6.42
N TYR A 437 0.41 -14.39 6.16
CA TYR A 437 -1.03 -14.58 5.91
C TYR A 437 -1.28 -15.41 4.65
N GLN A 438 -0.63 -15.03 3.54
CA GLN A 438 -0.75 -15.72 2.26
C GLN A 438 -0.19 -17.14 2.33
N ALA A 439 0.96 -17.31 2.99
CA ALA A 439 1.51 -18.64 3.26
C ALA A 439 0.51 -19.51 4.03
N ALA A 440 -0.14 -18.98 5.07
CA ALA A 440 -1.14 -19.70 5.84
C ALA A 440 -2.41 -20.03 5.02
N CYS A 441 -2.85 -19.14 4.12
CA CYS A 441 -3.92 -19.44 3.17
C CYS A 441 -3.55 -20.61 2.24
N VAL A 442 -2.33 -20.64 1.70
CA VAL A 442 -1.86 -21.74 0.83
C VAL A 442 -1.78 -23.06 1.60
N ARG A 443 -1.33 -23.05 2.86
CA ARG A 443 -1.32 -24.26 3.71
C ARG A 443 -2.68 -24.90 3.85
N ARG A 444 -3.75 -24.11 3.87
CA ARG A 444 -5.12 -24.64 3.93
C ARG A 444 -5.54 -25.35 2.64
N LEU A 445 -5.10 -24.85 1.48
CA LEU A 445 -5.28 -25.55 0.20
C LEU A 445 -4.45 -26.84 0.15
N ILE A 446 -3.22 -26.82 0.68
CA ILE A 446 -2.39 -28.02 0.83
C ILE A 446 -3.08 -29.05 1.72
N ALA A 447 -3.62 -28.62 2.87
CA ALA A 447 -4.35 -29.50 3.77
C ALA A 447 -5.58 -30.12 3.12
N GLU A 448 -6.34 -29.35 2.34
CA GLU A 448 -7.46 -29.86 1.57
C GLU A 448 -7.03 -30.91 0.54
N ALA A 449 -5.92 -30.65 -0.17
CA ALA A 449 -5.36 -31.64 -1.09
C ALA A 449 -4.93 -32.93 -0.37
N CYS A 450 -4.29 -32.83 0.79
CA CYS A 450 -3.94 -33.98 1.63
C CYS A 450 -5.18 -34.76 2.09
N LEU A 451 -6.24 -34.09 2.56
CA LEU A 451 -7.50 -34.74 2.93
C LEU A 451 -8.12 -35.51 1.77
N ARG A 452 -8.13 -34.93 0.56
CA ARG A 452 -8.64 -35.59 -0.65
C ARG A 452 -7.79 -36.78 -1.10
N LEU A 453 -6.53 -36.87 -0.64
CA LEU A 453 -5.64 -38.01 -0.86
C LEU A 453 -5.70 -39.06 0.28
N GLY A 454 -6.46 -38.79 1.36
CA GLY A 454 -6.49 -39.65 2.55
C GLY A 454 -5.30 -39.47 3.50
N ASP A 455 -4.50 -38.42 3.31
CA ASP A 455 -3.37 -38.06 4.19
C ASP A 455 -3.86 -37.14 5.33
N GLU A 456 -4.53 -37.74 6.32
CA GLU A 456 -5.10 -37.02 7.47
C GLU A 456 -4.02 -36.36 8.34
N ASP A 457 -2.89 -37.05 8.56
CA ASP A 457 -1.78 -36.54 9.36
C ASP A 457 -1.12 -35.34 8.70
N GLY A 458 -0.85 -35.42 7.38
CA GLY A 458 -0.32 -34.29 6.61
C GLY A 458 -1.27 -33.10 6.61
N ALA A 459 -2.57 -33.33 6.46
CA ALA A 459 -3.57 -32.28 6.54
C ALA A 459 -3.62 -31.61 7.93
N ALA A 460 -3.55 -32.40 9.01
CA ALA A 460 -3.56 -31.89 10.37
C ALA A 460 -2.35 -30.98 10.66
N LEU A 461 -1.16 -31.38 10.21
CA LEU A 461 0.07 -30.58 10.35
C LEU A 461 -0.05 -29.22 9.64
N GLU A 462 -0.59 -29.22 8.43
CA GLU A 462 -0.76 -28.00 7.64
C GLU A 462 -1.83 -27.07 8.23
N LEU A 463 -2.94 -27.62 8.71
CA LEU A 463 -3.99 -26.85 9.38
C LEU A 463 -3.53 -26.27 10.73
N ASP A 464 -2.74 -27.00 11.51
CA ASP A 464 -2.17 -26.51 12.76
C ASP A 464 -1.20 -25.34 12.50
N ALA A 465 -0.32 -25.48 11.52
CA ALA A 465 0.59 -24.40 11.12
C ALA A 465 -0.16 -23.17 10.59
N ALA A 466 -1.22 -23.37 9.80
CA ALA A 466 -2.09 -22.29 9.34
C ALA A 466 -2.80 -21.61 10.53
N ARG A 467 -3.39 -22.38 11.45
CA ARG A 467 -4.09 -21.85 12.62
C ARG A 467 -3.19 -20.97 13.48
N ARG A 468 -1.99 -21.45 13.81
CA ARG A 468 -1.00 -20.67 14.58
C ARG A 468 -0.65 -19.35 13.90
N ALA A 469 -0.46 -19.36 12.59
CA ALA A 469 -0.19 -18.13 11.84
C ALA A 469 -1.38 -17.16 11.86
N PHE A 470 -2.61 -17.64 11.67
CA PHE A 470 -3.81 -16.80 11.77
C PHE A 470 -3.97 -16.21 13.18
N GLU A 471 -3.77 -17.01 14.23
CA GLU A 471 -3.84 -16.56 15.63
C GLU A 471 -2.79 -15.49 15.95
N GLN A 472 -1.54 -15.67 15.50
CA GLN A 472 -0.47 -14.69 15.69
C GLN A 472 -0.77 -13.35 15.01
N LEU A 473 -1.44 -13.38 13.86
CA LEU A 473 -1.83 -12.18 13.12
C LEU A 473 -3.11 -11.52 13.64
N GLY A 474 -3.92 -12.24 14.43
CA GLY A 474 -5.31 -11.84 14.73
C GLY A 474 -6.22 -11.94 13.51
N ALA A 475 -5.93 -12.85 12.59
CA ALA A 475 -6.67 -13.05 11.35
C ALA A 475 -7.95 -13.87 11.57
N ALA A 476 -9.01 -13.51 10.84
CA ALA A 476 -10.24 -14.29 10.83
C ALA A 476 -10.05 -15.63 10.11
N TRP A 477 -10.54 -16.70 10.71
CA TRP A 477 -10.60 -18.02 10.08
C TRP A 477 -11.76 -18.07 9.05
N ALA A 478 -11.56 -17.49 7.88
CA ALA A 478 -12.50 -17.61 6.76
C ALA A 478 -12.52 -19.07 6.23
N PRO A 479 -13.56 -19.58 5.54
CA PRO A 479 -13.54 -20.88 4.86
C PRO A 479 -12.56 -20.92 3.66
N PRO A 480 -12.03 -22.09 3.24
CA PRO A 480 -11.02 -22.15 2.18
C PRO A 480 -11.63 -21.86 0.80
N MET A 481 -10.81 -21.39 -0.15
CA MET A 481 -11.24 -20.91 -1.49
C MET A 481 -12.05 -21.96 -2.28
N THR A 482 -11.81 -23.25 -2.02
CA THR A 482 -12.39 -24.40 -2.72
C THR A 482 -13.56 -25.06 -1.97
N ALA A 483 -13.99 -24.51 -0.84
CA ALA A 483 -15.01 -25.11 0.05
C ALA A 483 -16.37 -25.37 -0.62
N ALA A 484 -16.69 -24.72 -1.74
CA ALA A 484 -17.90 -24.98 -2.52
C ALA A 484 -17.71 -26.01 -3.65
N ALA A 485 -16.47 -26.22 -4.11
CA ALA A 485 -16.13 -27.18 -5.17
C ALA A 485 -16.10 -28.62 -4.65
N ASP A 486 -15.75 -28.80 -3.37
CA ASP A 486 -16.11 -30.01 -2.65
C ASP A 486 -17.60 -29.95 -2.35
N GLY A 487 -18.38 -30.59 -3.23
CA GLY A 487 -19.69 -31.11 -2.91
C GLY A 487 -19.63 -32.13 -1.77
N ARG A 488 -19.18 -31.71 -0.57
CA ARG A 488 -19.74 -32.22 0.67
C ARG A 488 -21.19 -31.78 0.66
N GLN A 489 -21.97 -32.58 -0.06
CA GLN A 489 -23.37 -32.84 0.20
C GLN A 489 -23.54 -32.83 1.72
N ALA A 490 -23.98 -31.70 2.26
CA ALA A 490 -24.50 -31.67 3.61
C ALA A 490 -25.59 -32.73 3.64
N ALA A 491 -25.41 -33.76 4.49
CA ALA A 491 -26.28 -34.91 4.70
C ALA A 491 -27.33 -35.11 3.58
N GLY A 492 -26.97 -35.87 2.53
CA GLY A 492 -27.94 -36.32 1.52
C GLY A 492 -28.21 -35.41 0.32
N GLY A 493 -27.26 -34.55 -0.09
CA GLY A 493 -27.32 -33.89 -1.41
C GLY A 493 -28.04 -32.54 -1.44
N LEU A 494 -28.13 -31.86 -0.30
CA LEU A 494 -28.80 -30.57 -0.18
C LEU A 494 -27.86 -29.39 -0.49
N THR A 495 -28.41 -28.36 -1.15
CA THR A 495 -27.76 -27.05 -1.32
C THR A 495 -27.74 -26.26 -0.01
N ALA A 496 -26.86 -25.26 0.11
CA ALA A 496 -26.77 -24.41 1.31
C ALA A 496 -28.13 -23.80 1.71
N ARG A 497 -28.92 -23.36 0.73
CA ARG A 497 -30.27 -22.82 0.95
C ARG A 497 -31.28 -23.88 1.39
N GLU A 498 -31.15 -25.11 0.90
CA GLU A 498 -31.98 -26.23 1.33
C GLU A 498 -31.63 -26.68 2.76
N VAL A 499 -30.36 -26.64 3.16
CA VAL A 499 -29.93 -26.90 4.54
C VAL A 499 -30.49 -25.85 5.50
N GLU A 500 -30.43 -24.56 5.13
CA GLU A 500 -31.01 -23.47 5.92
C GLU A 500 -32.52 -23.66 6.12
N ILE A 501 -33.25 -24.00 5.06
CA ILE A 501 -34.68 -24.29 5.14
C ILE A 501 -34.94 -25.55 5.99
N LEU A 502 -34.14 -26.61 5.85
CA LEU A 502 -34.25 -27.84 6.64
C LEU A 502 -34.05 -27.58 8.15
N ARG A 503 -33.10 -26.71 8.53
CA ARG A 503 -32.91 -26.29 9.93
C ARG A 503 -34.13 -25.58 10.50
N LEU A 504 -34.74 -24.68 9.73
CA LEU A 504 -35.94 -23.97 10.19
C LEU A 504 -37.17 -24.90 10.26
N VAL A 505 -37.28 -25.85 9.34
CA VAL A 505 -38.27 -26.94 9.39
C VAL A 505 -38.11 -27.75 10.67
N ALA A 506 -36.88 -28.15 11.00
CA ALA A 506 -36.61 -29.00 12.15
C ALA A 506 -36.68 -28.25 13.50
N ARG A 507 -36.66 -26.91 13.49
CA ARG A 507 -37.06 -26.04 14.60
C ARG A 507 -38.59 -25.85 14.72
N GLY A 508 -39.39 -26.55 13.93
CA GLY A 508 -40.85 -26.53 13.99
C GLY A 508 -41.52 -25.32 13.31
N LYS A 509 -40.79 -24.49 12.55
CA LYS A 509 -41.39 -23.33 11.87
C LYS A 509 -42.31 -23.78 10.73
N THR A 510 -43.40 -23.06 10.48
CA THR A 510 -44.30 -23.29 9.32
C THR A 510 -43.73 -22.69 8.04
N ASN A 511 -44.20 -23.10 6.86
CA ASN A 511 -43.72 -22.53 5.58
C ASN A 511 -43.92 -21.00 5.53
N ARG A 512 -45.02 -20.50 6.09
CA ARG A 512 -45.30 -19.05 6.23
C ARG A 512 -44.27 -18.35 7.13
N ALA A 513 -43.89 -18.95 8.26
CA ALA A 513 -42.90 -18.38 9.16
C ALA A 513 -41.49 -18.37 8.54
N ILE A 514 -41.12 -19.46 7.87
CA ILE A 514 -39.86 -19.58 7.12
C ILE A 514 -39.82 -18.55 5.97
N ALA A 515 -40.93 -18.38 5.25
CA ALA A 515 -41.05 -17.41 4.18
C ALA A 515 -40.83 -15.97 4.69
N ALA A 516 -41.41 -15.62 5.83
CA ALA A 516 -41.23 -14.31 6.44
C ALA A 516 -39.78 -14.06 6.90
N GLU A 517 -39.13 -15.06 7.51
CA GLU A 517 -37.76 -14.96 8.02
C GLU A 517 -36.70 -14.93 6.90
N LEU A 518 -36.96 -15.65 5.81
CA LEU A 518 -36.03 -15.76 4.69
C LEU A 518 -36.36 -14.81 3.54
N PHE A 519 -37.34 -13.93 3.70
CA PHE A 519 -37.85 -13.00 2.67
C PHE A 519 -38.22 -13.72 1.35
N LEU A 520 -38.92 -14.86 1.46
CA LEU A 520 -39.38 -15.69 0.33
C LEU A 520 -40.91 -15.74 0.28
N SER A 521 -41.47 -16.19 -0.85
CA SER A 521 -42.89 -16.57 -0.91
C SER A 521 -43.13 -17.92 -0.24
N GLU A 522 -44.30 -18.12 0.38
CA GLU A 522 -44.68 -19.41 0.97
C GLU A 522 -44.66 -20.55 -0.05
N LYS A 523 -45.03 -20.27 -1.30
CA LYS A 523 -44.96 -21.21 -2.43
C LYS A 523 -43.52 -21.63 -2.74
N THR A 524 -42.58 -20.69 -2.67
CA THR A 524 -41.15 -20.96 -2.87
C THR A 524 -40.63 -21.89 -1.77
N VAL A 525 -40.98 -21.62 -0.51
CA VAL A 525 -40.61 -22.48 0.63
C VAL A 525 -41.21 -23.88 0.49
N ALA A 526 -42.49 -23.99 0.12
CA ALA A 526 -43.14 -25.29 -0.10
C ALA A 526 -42.42 -26.11 -1.19
N ARG A 527 -41.98 -25.47 -2.28
CA ARG A 527 -41.17 -26.11 -3.32
C ARG A 527 -39.82 -26.58 -2.79
N HIS A 528 -39.12 -25.77 -2.00
CA HIS A 528 -37.85 -26.18 -1.39
C HIS A 528 -38.03 -27.36 -0.43
N VAL A 529 -39.08 -27.37 0.41
CA VAL A 529 -39.37 -28.50 1.31
C VAL A 529 -39.66 -29.77 0.52
N SER A 530 -40.42 -29.69 -0.58
CA SER A 530 -40.68 -30.84 -1.46
C SER A 530 -39.38 -31.38 -2.09
N ASN A 531 -38.51 -30.49 -2.56
CA ASN A 531 -37.23 -30.87 -3.14
C ASN A 531 -36.29 -31.50 -2.11
N ILE A 532 -36.26 -30.97 -0.88
CA ILE A 532 -35.50 -31.53 0.24
C ILE A 532 -35.97 -32.96 0.54
N LEU A 533 -37.29 -33.16 0.68
CA LEU A 533 -37.86 -34.48 0.94
C LEU A 533 -37.53 -35.48 -0.18
N SER A 534 -37.65 -35.05 -1.43
CA SER A 534 -37.30 -35.87 -2.60
C SER A 534 -35.82 -36.25 -2.63
N LYS A 535 -34.92 -35.28 -2.40
CA LYS A 535 -33.47 -35.50 -2.39
C LYS A 535 -33.01 -36.41 -1.25
N LEU A 536 -33.65 -36.31 -0.08
CA LEU A 536 -33.35 -37.13 1.08
C LEU A 536 -34.08 -38.48 1.10
N GLY A 537 -34.96 -38.75 0.13
CA GLY A 537 -35.80 -39.97 0.13
C GLY A 537 -36.80 -40.04 1.28
N LEU A 538 -37.21 -38.88 1.82
CA LEU A 538 -38.09 -38.77 2.98
C LEU A 538 -39.53 -38.49 2.55
N SER A 539 -40.50 -39.12 3.22
CA SER A 539 -41.92 -39.01 2.86
C SER A 539 -42.68 -37.94 3.66
N SER A 540 -42.06 -37.33 4.68
CA SER A 540 -42.77 -36.39 5.55
C SER A 540 -41.87 -35.34 6.18
N ARG A 541 -42.48 -34.21 6.54
CA ARG A 541 -41.83 -33.11 7.28
C ARG A 541 -41.28 -33.56 8.65
N ALA A 542 -41.97 -34.50 9.30
CA ALA A 542 -41.50 -35.11 10.54
C ALA A 542 -40.22 -35.92 10.33
N ALA A 543 -40.15 -36.70 9.24
CA ALA A 543 -38.94 -37.43 8.86
C ALA A 543 -37.78 -36.49 8.52
N ALA A 544 -38.04 -35.36 7.85
CA ALA A 544 -37.02 -34.32 7.63
C ALA A 544 -36.50 -33.71 8.94
N THR A 545 -37.37 -33.58 9.95
CA THR A 545 -36.99 -33.08 11.27
C THR A 545 -36.08 -34.07 11.99
N ALA A 546 -36.46 -35.35 12.04
CA ALA A 546 -35.64 -36.41 12.61
C ALA A 546 -34.26 -36.51 11.93
N HIS A 547 -34.23 -36.47 10.59
CA HIS A 547 -33.00 -36.49 9.81
C HIS A 547 -32.05 -35.33 10.15
N ALA A 548 -32.58 -34.12 10.38
CA ALA A 548 -31.78 -32.97 10.77
C ALA A 548 -31.14 -33.12 12.16
N TYR A 549 -31.82 -33.74 13.11
CA TYR A 549 -31.25 -34.05 14.44
C TYR A 549 -30.21 -35.16 14.37
N GLU A 550 -30.49 -36.25 13.64
CA GLU A 550 -29.59 -37.40 13.50
C GLU A 550 -28.27 -37.04 12.80
N ASN A 551 -28.28 -36.02 11.93
CA ASN A 551 -27.11 -35.57 11.18
C ASN A 551 -26.46 -34.29 11.74
N GLY A 552 -26.81 -33.88 12.97
CA GLY A 552 -26.17 -32.73 13.65
C GLY A 552 -26.37 -31.39 12.94
N LEU A 553 -27.48 -31.22 12.22
CA LEU A 553 -27.79 -29.96 11.53
C LEU A 553 -28.44 -28.92 12.45
N ILE A 554 -28.85 -29.32 13.66
CA ILE A 554 -29.43 -28.49 14.73
C ILE A 554 -28.68 -28.72 16.03
#